data_AF-A0A2V9PB96-F1
#
_entry.id   AF-A0A2V9PB96-F1
#
_cell.length_a   1.000
_cell.length_b   1.000
_cell.length_c   1.000
_cell.angle_alpha   90.00
_cell.angle_beta   90.00
_cell.angle_gamma   90.00
#
_symmetry.space_group_name_H-M   'P 1'
#
loop_
_entity.id
_entity.type
_entity.pdbx_description
1 polymer ?
#
loop_
_entity_poly.entity_id
_entity_poly.type
_entity_poly.pdbx_seq_one_letter_code
_entity_poly.pdbx_strand_id
1 'polypeptide(L)'
;MMELNDGFDAWSQLDRISCPVLIINMAGDNMVPVELHDAEKTVARLKNATYLEIKEEAEYGHGALGRTMNIWAPKLRDWLHHVESHQKPQETPH
;
A
#
# COMPACT_ATOMS: atom_id res chain seq x y z
N MET A 1 22.85 -15.71 -17.86
CA MET A 1 21.67 -16.46 -17.37
C MET A 1 21.06 -15.58 -16.29
N MET A 2 19.90 -14.98 -16.52
CA MET A 2 19.19 -14.22 -15.47
C MET A 2 18.57 -15.23 -14.51
N GLU A 3 18.94 -15.18 -13.24
CA GLU A 3 18.26 -15.93 -12.19
C GLU A 3 16.83 -15.37 -12.06
N LEU A 4 15.86 -16.14 -12.57
CA LEU A 4 14.45 -15.86 -12.42
C LEU A 4 14.00 -16.55 -11.13
N ASN A 5 13.82 -15.76 -10.07
CA ASN A 5 13.26 -16.15 -8.77
C ASN A 5 14.25 -16.86 -7.82
N ASP A 6 14.63 -16.18 -6.75
CA ASP A 6 15.44 -16.66 -5.62
C ASP A 6 14.65 -17.56 -4.64
N GLY A 7 13.41 -17.90 -4.98
CA GLY A 7 12.50 -18.63 -4.11
C GLY A 7 11.80 -17.74 -3.08
N PHE A 8 11.92 -16.41 -3.20
CA PHE A 8 11.23 -15.48 -2.32
C PHE A 8 9.71 -15.52 -2.57
N ASP A 9 9.00 -16.11 -1.60
CA ASP A 9 7.54 -16.10 -1.56
C ASP A 9 7.06 -15.08 -0.53
N ALA A 10 6.86 -13.84 -0.98
CA ALA A 10 6.29 -12.78 -0.13
C ALA A 10 4.90 -13.16 0.42
N TRP A 11 4.12 -13.92 -0.35
CA TRP A 11 2.74 -14.25 -0.02
C TRP A 11 2.65 -15.11 1.23
N SER A 12 3.45 -16.18 1.38
CA SER A 12 3.43 -17.00 2.61
C SER A 12 3.88 -16.23 3.86
N GLN A 13 4.59 -15.11 3.70
CA GLN A 13 5.16 -14.35 4.81
C GLN A 13 4.30 -13.18 5.28
N LEU A 14 3.21 -12.84 4.59
CA LEU A 14 2.38 -11.66 4.88
C LEU A 14 1.94 -11.56 6.36
N ASP A 15 1.59 -12.69 6.98
CA ASP A 15 1.07 -12.72 8.36
C ASP A 15 2.14 -12.35 9.42
N ARG A 16 3.42 -12.35 9.02
CA ARG A 16 4.56 -11.93 9.85
C ARG A 16 4.72 -10.41 9.90
N ILE A 17 4.10 -9.68 8.97
CA ILE A 17 4.14 -8.23 8.95
C ILE A 17 3.26 -7.70 10.08
N SER A 18 3.88 -7.00 11.02
CA SER A 18 3.23 -6.42 12.21
C SER A 18 3.16 -4.90 12.19
N CYS A 19 3.92 -4.24 11.31
CA CYS A 19 3.84 -2.79 11.14
C CYS A 19 2.57 -2.40 10.36
N PRO A 20 2.08 -1.16 10.54
CA PRO A 20 1.05 -0.60 9.67
C PRO A 20 1.52 -0.57 8.21
N VAL A 21 0.64 -0.94 7.28
CA VAL A 21 0.91 -0.96 5.84
C VAL A 21 -0.10 -0.08 5.11
N LEU A 22 0.37 0.73 4.17
CA LEU A 22 -0.47 1.41 3.19
C LEU A 22 -0.20 0.80 1.81
N ILE A 23 -1.25 0.34 1.14
CA ILE A 23 -1.19 -0.11 -0.26
C ILE A 23 -1.90 0.94 -1.12
N ILE A 24 -1.21 1.41 -2.15
CA ILE A 24 -1.73 2.38 -3.12
C ILE A 24 -1.75 1.72 -4.50
N ASN A 25 -2.94 1.55 -5.09
CA ASN A 25 -3.11 1.02 -6.44
C ASN A 25 -3.64 2.09 -7.39
N MET A 26 -3.21 2.05 -8.64
CA MET A 26 -3.73 2.91 -9.70
C MET A 26 -4.78 2.15 -10.51
N ALA A 27 -5.95 2.76 -10.73
CA ALA A 27 -6.91 2.27 -11.70
C ALA A 27 -6.29 2.30 -13.11
N GLY A 28 -6.62 1.31 -13.94
CA GLY A 28 -6.08 1.16 -15.29
C GLY A 28 -4.62 0.67 -15.36
N ASP A 29 -3.98 0.34 -14.23
CA ASP A 29 -2.65 -0.25 -14.21
C ASP A 29 -2.67 -1.68 -14.79
N ASN A 30 -2.24 -1.83 -16.05
CA ASN A 30 -2.19 -3.13 -16.70
C ASN A 30 -1.05 -4.05 -16.19
N MET A 31 -0.09 -3.54 -15.42
CA MET A 31 0.97 -4.35 -14.80
C MET A 31 0.53 -4.91 -13.45
N VAL A 32 -0.24 -4.14 -12.68
CA VAL A 32 -0.84 -4.58 -11.40
C VAL A 32 -2.33 -4.22 -11.38
N PRO A 33 -3.18 -4.98 -12.11
CA PRO A 33 -4.57 -4.61 -12.31
C PRO A 33 -5.39 -4.70 -11.02
N VAL A 34 -6.17 -3.66 -10.76
CA VAL A 34 -7.08 -3.60 -9.60
C VAL A 34 -8.16 -4.68 -9.67
N GLU A 35 -8.54 -5.07 -10.89
CA GLU A 35 -9.56 -6.08 -11.18
C GLU A 35 -9.14 -7.50 -10.80
N LEU A 36 -7.84 -7.74 -10.56
CA LEU A 36 -7.37 -9.02 -10.02
C LEU A 36 -7.56 -9.12 -8.51
N HIS A 37 -7.90 -8.01 -7.85
CA HIS A 37 -8.15 -7.90 -6.41
C HIS A 37 -6.94 -8.30 -5.54
N ASP A 38 -5.72 -8.30 -6.08
CA ASP A 38 -4.55 -8.78 -5.34
C ASP A 38 -4.17 -7.87 -4.18
N ALA A 39 -4.36 -6.55 -4.33
CA ALA A 39 -4.20 -5.59 -3.24
C ALA A 39 -5.20 -5.85 -2.10
N GLU A 40 -6.47 -6.08 -2.43
CA GLU A 40 -7.52 -6.39 -1.45
C GLU A 40 -7.26 -7.73 -0.74
N LYS A 41 -6.86 -8.77 -1.48
CA LYS A 41 -6.45 -10.06 -0.89
C LYS A 41 -5.24 -9.90 0.04
N THR A 42 -4.29 -9.04 -0.31
CA THR A 42 -3.12 -8.73 0.53
C THR A 42 -3.56 -8.00 1.80
N VAL A 43 -4.39 -6.97 1.69
CA VAL A 43 -4.96 -6.22 2.82
C VAL A 43 -5.72 -7.14 3.77
N ALA A 44 -6.50 -8.09 3.24
CA ALA A 44 -7.25 -9.05 4.04
C ALA A 44 -6.38 -9.99 4.89
N ARG A 45 -5.11 -10.19 4.52
CA ARG A 45 -4.16 -11.00 5.30
C ARG A 45 -3.30 -10.18 6.26
N LEU A 46 -3.07 -8.90 5.95
CA LEU A 46 -2.29 -8.02 6.80
C LEU A 46 -3.10 -7.63 8.05
N LYS A 47 -2.43 -7.60 9.21
CA LYS A 47 -3.07 -7.28 10.50
C LYS A 47 -3.50 -5.82 10.62
N ASN A 48 -2.77 -4.92 9.96
CA ASN A 48 -3.01 -3.49 10.00
C ASN A 48 -2.66 -2.88 8.63
N ALA A 49 -3.63 -2.91 7.71
CA ALA A 49 -3.45 -2.40 6.37
C ALA A 49 -4.53 -1.39 5.99
N THR A 50 -4.12 -0.36 5.27
CA THR A 50 -4.99 0.61 4.62
C THR A 50 -4.84 0.45 3.12
N TYR A 51 -5.97 0.42 2.40
CA TYR A 51 -6.00 0.37 0.94
C TYR A 51 -6.45 1.71 0.37
N LEU A 52 -5.74 2.19 -0.64
CA LEU A 52 -6.07 3.40 -1.38
C LEU A 52 -6.02 3.10 -2.87
N GLU A 53 -7.16 3.19 -3.54
CA GLU A 53 -7.24 3.16 -5.00
C GLU A 53 -7.30 4.59 -5.54
N ILE A 54 -6.43 4.91 -6.49
CA ILE A 54 -6.42 6.18 -7.21
C ILE A 54 -7.08 5.96 -8.57
N LYS A 55 -8.17 6.69 -8.82
CA LYS A 55 -9.01 6.52 -10.01
C LYS A 55 -8.75 7.57 -11.08
N GLU A 56 -8.10 8.66 -10.70
CA GLU A 56 -7.74 9.76 -11.56
C GLU A 56 -6.60 9.37 -12.50
N GLU A 57 -6.60 9.91 -13.73
CA GLU A 57 -5.58 9.65 -14.76
C GLU A 57 -5.44 8.13 -15.08
N ALA A 58 -6.52 7.34 -14.91
CA ALA A 58 -6.52 5.89 -15.12
C ALA A 58 -6.08 5.46 -16.53
N GLU A 59 -6.28 6.32 -17.53
CA GLU A 59 -5.80 6.10 -18.90
C GLU A 59 -4.28 5.99 -19.01
N TYR A 60 -3.53 6.43 -17.99
CA TYR A 60 -2.07 6.30 -17.92
C TYR A 60 -1.61 5.04 -17.18
N GLY A 61 -2.53 4.24 -16.64
CA GLY A 61 -2.25 3.00 -15.92
C GLY A 61 -1.16 3.13 -14.87
N HIS A 62 -0.12 2.30 -14.93
CA HIS A 62 1.00 2.38 -13.98
C HIS A 62 1.65 3.79 -13.92
N GLY A 63 1.69 4.50 -15.05
CA GLY A 63 2.22 5.85 -15.15
C GLY A 63 1.39 6.91 -14.41
N ALA A 64 0.15 6.58 -14.02
CA ALA A 64 -0.70 7.47 -13.23
C ALA A 64 -0.07 7.78 -11.85
N LEU A 65 0.80 6.91 -11.33
CA LEU A 65 1.48 7.12 -10.05
C LEU A 65 2.22 8.47 -10.00
N GLY A 66 2.97 8.81 -11.04
CA GLY A 66 3.68 10.09 -11.10
C GLY A 66 2.74 11.29 -11.34
N ARG A 67 1.66 11.08 -12.08
CA ARG A 67 0.72 12.14 -12.50
C ARG A 67 -0.24 12.55 -11.39
N THR A 68 -0.58 11.62 -10.51
CA THR A 68 -1.54 11.79 -9.42
C THR A 68 -0.85 12.06 -8.07
N MET A 69 0.43 12.46 -8.07
CA MET A 69 1.18 12.75 -6.84
C MET A 69 0.49 13.80 -5.97
N ASN A 70 -0.13 14.81 -6.57
CA ASN A 70 -0.93 15.82 -5.87
C ASN A 70 -2.17 15.26 -5.16
N ILE A 71 -2.59 14.03 -5.49
CA ILE A 71 -3.75 13.34 -4.91
C ILE A 71 -3.30 12.36 -3.81
N TRP A 72 -2.37 11.45 -4.10
CA TRP A 72 -1.98 10.42 -3.13
C TRP A 72 -0.94 10.90 -2.12
N ALA A 73 -0.06 11.85 -2.44
CA ALA A 73 1.00 12.28 -1.52
C ALA A 73 0.47 12.97 -0.25
N PRO A 74 -0.56 13.85 -0.33
CA PRO A 74 -1.19 14.37 0.89
C PRO A 74 -1.81 13.27 1.75
N LYS A 75 -2.49 12.29 1.14
CA LYS A 75 -3.09 11.14 1.86
C LYS A 75 -2.02 10.27 2.53
N LEU A 76 -0.90 10.03 1.86
CA LEU A 76 0.26 9.33 2.43
C LEU A 76 0.80 10.08 3.65
N ARG A 77 1.00 11.40 3.55
CA ARG A 77 1.47 12.22 4.67
C ARG A 77 0.52 12.14 5.86
N ASP A 78 -0.78 12.27 5.63
CA ASP A 78 -1.77 12.21 6.70
C ASP A 78 -1.81 10.82 7.35
N TRP A 79 -1.68 9.76 6.54
CA TRP A 79 -1.57 8.38 7.02
C TRP A 79 -0.31 8.17 7.88
N LEU A 80 0.84 8.71 7.46
CA LEU A 80 2.08 8.64 8.23
C LEU A 80 1.94 9.32 9.60
N HIS A 81 1.37 10.52 9.64
CA HIS A 81 1.11 11.22 10.91
C HIS A 81 0.14 10.44 11.83
N HIS A 82 -0.87 9.80 11.23
CA HIS A 82 -1.77 8.94 11.99
C HIS A 82 -1.00 7.75 12.61
N VAL A 83 -0.17 7.07 11.83
CA VAL A 83 0.66 5.95 12.30
C VAL A 83 1.61 6.39 13.43
N GLU A 84 2.29 7.52 13.27
CA GLU A 84 3.21 8.06 14.29
C GLU A 84 2.49 8.41 15.60
N SER A 85 1.30 9.01 15.52
CA SER A 85 0.52 9.36 16.72
C SER A 85 0.06 8.14 17.52
N HIS A 86 -0.20 7.01 16.86
CA HIS A 86 -0.62 5.75 17.50
C HIS A 86 0.56 4.92 18.03
N GLN A 87 1.79 5.27 17.66
CA GLN A 87 3.02 4.63 18.17
C GLN A 87 3.60 5.31 19.40
N LYS A 88 3.22 6.57 19.70
CA LYS A 88 3.64 7.24 20.93
C LYS A 88 2.88 6.65 22.13
N PRO A 89 3.57 6.18 23.19
CA PRO A 89 2.91 5.86 24.45
C PRO A 89 2.12 7.08 24.92
N GLN A 90 0.88 6.89 25.37
CA GLN A 90 0.18 7.93 26.13
C GLN A 90 1.01 8.20 27.39
N GLU A 91 1.73 9.31 27.42
CA GLU A 91 2.33 9.80 28.66
C GLU A 91 1.20 10.18 29.61
N THR A 92 0.93 9.31 30.58
CA THR A 92 0.04 9.63 31.71
C THR A 92 0.63 10.82 32.47
N PRO A 93 -0.12 11.91 32.69
CA PRO A 93 0.35 13.01 33.52
C PRO A 93 0.47 12.52 34.97
N HIS A 94 1.62 12.77 35.59
CA HIS A 94 1.85 12.61 37.03
C HIS A 94 1.30 13.81 37.82
#